data_AF-A0A5D6Y128-F1
#
_entry.id   AF-A0A5D6Y128-F1
#
_cell.length_a   1.000
_cell.length_b   1.000
_cell.length_c   1.000
_cell.angle_alpha   90.00
_cell.angle_beta   90.00
_cell.angle_gamma   90.00
#
_symmetry.space_group_name_H-M   'P 1'
#
loop_
_entity.id
_entity.type
_entity.pdbx_description
1 polymer ?
#
loop_
_entity_poly.entity_id
_entity_poly.type
_entity_poly.pdbx_seq_one_letter_code
_entity_poly.pdbx_strand_id
1 'polypeptide(L)'
;MAPIGEPSRRSHPRINGTGRSAKKNSRFSFTYAFKLEGDLLFLLVRLGERNALSLLQGSDTSSSTRTIVDKWVTSRARIKHQSSNNSTTTHRRARPAGSGMTLPHDVEAALVKWTNNLRRGGVPVSAAILHDQARELTVDGGISSEMFSASWQWRDPSRSDTAPRFERRHTR
;
A
#
# COMPACT_ATOMS: atom_id res chain seq x y z
N MET A 1 45.79 -6.65 -34.34
CA MET A 1 44.66 -7.16 -33.53
C MET A 1 44.51 -6.25 -32.32
N ALA A 2 43.38 -5.54 -32.22
CA ALA A 2 42.95 -4.80 -31.03
C ALA A 2 41.45 -5.11 -30.82
N PRO A 3 40.97 -5.30 -29.57
CA PRO A 3 39.62 -5.79 -29.33
C PRO A 3 38.57 -4.67 -29.50
N ILE A 4 37.46 -5.03 -30.13
CA ILE A 4 36.28 -4.19 -30.35
C ILE A 4 35.56 -4.04 -29.01
N GLY A 5 35.63 -2.85 -28.41
CA GLY A 5 34.87 -2.50 -27.21
C GLY A 5 33.38 -2.35 -27.51
N GLU A 6 32.57 -3.09 -26.78
CA GLU A 6 31.10 -3.02 -26.76
C GLU A 6 30.63 -1.57 -26.51
N PRO A 7 29.67 -1.02 -27.29
CA PRO A 7 29.13 0.29 -26.99
C PRO A 7 28.25 0.21 -25.72
N SER A 8 28.81 0.69 -24.62
CA SER A 8 28.10 1.07 -23.39
C SER A 8 26.79 1.77 -23.73
N ARG A 9 25.66 1.28 -23.20
CA ARG A 9 24.32 1.88 -23.34
C ARG A 9 24.35 3.31 -22.79
N ARG A 10 24.68 4.28 -23.64
CA ARG A 10 24.67 5.70 -23.29
C ARG A 10 23.22 6.11 -23.13
N SER A 11 22.83 6.36 -21.88
CA SER A 11 21.59 7.08 -21.56
C SER A 11 21.56 8.40 -22.32
N HIS A 12 20.47 8.67 -23.04
CA HIS A 12 20.28 9.89 -23.81
C HIS A 12 20.41 11.14 -22.91
N PRO A 13 21.22 12.14 -23.28
CA PRO A 13 21.31 13.40 -22.55
C PRO A 13 19.97 14.13 -22.59
N ARG A 14 19.54 14.70 -21.45
CA ARG A 14 18.27 15.44 -21.34
C ARG A 14 18.43 16.85 -21.89
N ILE A 15 17.57 17.19 -22.85
CA ILE A 15 17.55 18.46 -23.57
C ILE A 15 16.50 19.39 -22.91
N ASN A 16 16.79 19.94 -21.73
CA ASN A 16 16.05 21.02 -21.05
C ASN A 16 15.11 20.61 -19.88
N GLY A 17 15.16 21.40 -18.80
CA GLY A 17 14.33 21.33 -17.58
C GLY A 17 15.11 20.93 -16.32
N THR A 18 15.02 21.72 -15.24
CA THR A 18 15.40 21.22 -13.91
C THR A 18 14.48 20.05 -13.60
N GLY A 19 15.05 18.87 -13.35
CA GLY A 19 14.28 17.64 -13.16
C GLY A 19 13.28 17.73 -12.01
N ARG A 20 12.58 16.62 -11.73
CA ARG A 20 11.68 16.55 -10.56
C ARG A 20 12.44 16.94 -9.30
N SER A 21 12.04 18.06 -8.69
CA SER A 21 12.56 18.48 -7.38
C SER A 21 12.34 17.38 -6.35
N ALA A 22 13.29 17.21 -5.43
CA ALA A 22 13.16 16.26 -4.34
C ALA A 22 11.87 16.53 -3.54
N LYS A 23 11.14 15.46 -3.21
CA LYS A 23 9.91 15.58 -2.42
C LYS A 23 10.26 16.05 -1.01
N LYS A 24 9.81 17.26 -0.66
CA LYS A 24 9.96 17.82 0.69
C LYS A 24 9.07 17.12 1.72
N ASN A 25 7.93 16.58 1.30
CA ASN A 25 6.98 15.89 2.16
C ASN A 25 7.07 14.37 1.98
N SER A 26 7.79 13.70 2.87
CA SER A 26 7.80 12.24 2.98
C SER A 26 6.86 11.79 4.08
N ARG A 27 5.86 10.95 3.75
CA ARG A 27 4.94 10.40 4.75
C ARG A 27 5.47 9.05 5.22
N PHE A 28 5.91 8.99 6.46
CA PHE A 28 6.20 7.71 7.11
C PHE A 28 4.89 6.99 7.45
N SER A 29 4.90 5.68 7.33
CA SER A 29 3.80 4.83 7.80
C SER A 29 4.35 3.76 8.72
N PHE A 30 3.60 3.38 9.74
CA PHE A 30 4.07 2.44 10.76
C PHE A 30 3.19 1.20 10.77
N THR A 31 3.79 0.04 11.09
CA THR A 31 3.06 -1.23 11.22
C THR A 31 2.11 -1.17 12.42
N TYR A 32 1.10 -2.03 12.47
CA TYR A 32 0.20 -2.08 13.63
C TYR A 32 0.95 -2.49 14.90
N ALA A 33 1.91 -3.40 14.81
CA ALA A 33 2.82 -3.73 15.92
C ALA A 33 3.54 -2.48 16.46
N PHE A 34 4.20 -1.71 15.59
CA PHE A 34 4.91 -0.50 16.00
C PHE A 34 3.98 0.56 16.58
N LYS A 35 2.77 0.71 16.02
CA LYS A 35 1.78 1.65 16.56
C LYS A 35 1.30 1.25 17.96
N LEU A 36 1.19 -0.05 18.23
CA LEU A 36 0.81 -0.57 19.54
C LEU A 36 1.92 -0.29 20.56
N GLU A 37 3.19 -0.51 20.19
CA GLU A 37 4.34 -0.11 21.01
C GLU A 37 4.37 1.40 21.25
N GLY A 38 4.14 2.21 20.21
CA GLY A 38 4.09 3.66 20.32
C GLY A 38 2.93 4.19 21.19
N ASP A 39 1.77 3.54 21.17
CA ASP A 39 0.64 3.82 22.08
C ASP A 39 1.00 3.50 23.54
N LEU A 40 1.66 2.35 23.78
CA LEU A 40 2.17 2.01 25.12
C LEU A 40 3.20 3.03 25.60
N LEU A 41 4.12 3.42 24.72
CA LEU A 41 5.14 4.43 24.99
C LEU A 41 4.51 5.79 25.33
N PHE A 42 3.46 6.20 24.61
CA PHE A 42 2.73 7.43 24.92
C PHE A 42 2.08 7.42 26.29
N LEU A 43 1.41 6.32 26.65
CA LEU A 43 0.80 6.17 27.96
C LEU A 43 1.85 6.27 29.06
N LEU A 44 3.01 5.64 28.88
CA LEU A 44 4.15 5.75 29.80
C LEU A 44 4.66 7.20 29.90
N VAL A 45 4.87 7.89 28.77
CA VAL A 45 5.33 9.30 28.72
C VAL A 45 4.36 10.26 29.40
N ARG A 46 3.05 10.10 29.16
CA ARG A 46 1.99 10.94 29.73
C ARG A 46 1.79 10.69 31.23
N LEU A 47 2.06 9.47 31.69
CA LEU A 47 1.98 9.10 33.10
C LEU A 47 3.29 9.36 33.85
N GLY A 48 4.41 9.56 33.13
CA GLY A 48 5.65 10.12 33.66
C GLY A 48 6.89 9.60 32.94
N GLU A 49 7.30 10.26 31.84
CA GLU A 49 8.70 10.40 31.36
C GLU A 49 8.72 11.12 30.00
N ARG A 50 9.15 12.39 29.95
CA ARG A 50 8.99 13.29 28.77
C ARG A 50 9.81 12.91 27.53
N ASN A 51 10.76 11.98 27.64
CA ASN A 51 11.78 11.74 26.62
C ASN A 51 11.38 10.71 25.57
N ALA A 52 10.32 9.92 25.76
CA ALA A 52 10.12 8.77 24.88
C ALA A 52 9.57 9.11 23.47
N LEU A 53 9.05 10.32 23.25
CA LEU A 53 8.66 10.78 21.90
C LEU A 53 9.86 11.03 20.97
N SER A 54 11.06 11.31 21.50
CA SER A 54 12.28 11.47 20.69
C SER A 54 12.81 10.12 20.15
N LEU A 55 12.42 9.00 20.78
CA LEU A 55 12.77 7.65 20.34
C LEU A 55 12.03 7.24 19.05
N LEU A 56 10.90 7.88 18.74
CA LEU A 56 10.10 7.52 17.57
C LEU A 56 10.75 8.01 16.26
N GLN A 57 11.48 9.13 16.29
CA GLN A 57 12.19 9.73 15.15
C GLN A 57 13.34 10.64 15.65
N GLY A 58 14.57 10.43 15.17
CA GLY A 58 15.77 11.18 15.55
C GLY A 58 15.85 12.64 15.09
N SER A 59 14.76 13.40 15.07
CA SER A 59 14.80 14.85 14.84
C SER A 59 13.60 15.59 15.45
N ASP A 60 13.87 16.81 15.93
CA ASP A 60 13.15 17.66 16.90
C ASP A 60 11.71 18.15 16.60
N THR A 61 10.91 17.50 15.75
CA THR A 61 9.51 17.95 15.54
C THR A 61 8.52 17.28 16.49
N SER A 62 8.69 17.52 17.79
CA SER A 62 7.87 16.96 18.88
C SER A 62 6.35 17.11 18.66
N SER A 63 5.89 18.21 18.04
CA SER A 63 4.47 18.47 17.76
C SER A 63 3.83 17.52 16.73
N SER A 64 4.55 17.20 15.64
CA SER A 64 4.05 16.27 14.61
C SER A 64 4.05 14.83 15.10
N THR A 65 5.08 14.43 15.84
CA THR A 65 5.15 13.11 16.48
C THR A 65 4.04 12.93 17.51
N ARG A 66 3.82 13.94 18.37
CA ARG A 66 2.71 13.93 19.34
C ARG A 66 1.35 13.80 18.66
N THR A 67 1.11 14.52 17.57
CA THR A 67 -0.14 14.42 16.80
C THR A 67 -0.36 13.03 16.19
N ILE A 68 0.71 12.39 15.70
CA ILE A 68 0.64 11.02 15.16
C ILE A 68 0.28 10.02 16.26
N VAL A 69 0.92 10.17 17.41
CA VAL A 69 0.72 9.30 18.56
C VAL A 69 -0.66 9.51 19.18
N ASP A 70 -1.11 10.76 19.33
CA ASP A 70 -2.48 11.08 19.79
C ASP A 70 -3.53 10.42 18.86
N LYS A 71 -3.30 10.40 17.54
CA LYS A 71 -4.17 9.68 16.59
C LYS A 71 -4.16 8.16 16.82
N TRP A 72 -3.03 7.58 17.22
CA TRP A 72 -2.94 6.15 17.54
C TRP A 72 -3.70 5.84 18.83
N VAL A 73 -3.56 6.68 19.85
CA VAL A 73 -4.27 6.55 21.13
C VAL A 73 -5.79 6.61 20.91
N THR A 74 -6.28 7.58 20.13
CA THR A 74 -7.71 7.66 19.78
C THR A 74 -8.18 6.42 19.01
N SER A 75 -7.29 5.82 18.20
CA SER A 75 -7.59 4.63 17.38
C SER A 75 -7.15 3.31 18.03
N ARG A 76 -6.89 3.30 19.34
CA ARG A 76 -6.22 2.19 20.05
C ARG A 76 -6.94 0.86 19.89
N ALA A 77 -8.27 0.84 20.06
CA ALA A 77 -9.08 -0.37 19.92
C ALA A 77 -8.88 -1.03 18.54
N ARG A 78 -8.86 -0.22 17.48
CA ARG A 78 -8.61 -0.67 16.11
C ARG A 78 -7.18 -1.18 15.93
N ILE A 79 -6.19 -0.48 16.48
CA ILE A 79 -4.77 -0.91 16.40
C ILE A 79 -4.58 -2.25 17.11
N LYS A 80 -5.16 -2.43 18.29
CA LYS A 80 -5.09 -3.66 19.07
C LYS A 80 -5.74 -4.83 18.34
N HIS A 81 -6.94 -4.63 17.80
CA HIS A 81 -7.64 -5.61 16.97
C HIS A 81 -6.82 -6.01 15.72
N GLN A 82 -6.18 -5.06 15.05
CA GLN A 82 -5.35 -5.38 13.88
C GLN A 82 -4.00 -6.00 14.26
N SER A 83 -3.52 -5.80 15.48
CA SER A 83 -2.28 -6.41 15.97
C SER A 83 -2.48 -7.82 16.51
N SER A 84 -3.67 -8.15 17.01
CA SER A 84 -3.97 -9.50 17.55
C SER A 84 -4.02 -10.58 16.47
N ASN A 85 -4.21 -10.20 15.20
CA ASN A 85 -4.16 -11.12 14.07
C ASN A 85 -2.78 -11.06 13.40
N ASN A 86 -2.10 -12.22 13.36
CA ASN A 86 -0.76 -12.36 12.79
C ASN A 86 -0.71 -11.99 11.30
N SER A 87 -1.82 -12.16 10.57
CA SER A 87 -1.90 -11.74 9.18
C SER A 87 -1.97 -10.22 9.02
N THR A 88 -2.35 -9.47 10.06
CA THR A 88 -2.56 -8.02 9.99
C THR A 88 -1.56 -7.17 10.77
N THR A 89 -0.79 -7.77 11.67
CA THR A 89 0.17 -7.06 12.53
C THR A 89 1.26 -6.30 11.74
N THR A 90 1.74 -6.88 10.63
CA THR A 90 2.75 -6.26 9.74
C THR A 90 2.17 -5.20 8.80
N HIS A 91 0.84 -5.02 8.78
CA HIS A 91 0.22 -4.02 7.92
C HIS A 91 0.43 -2.61 8.45
N ARG A 92 0.72 -1.69 7.53
CA ARG A 92 0.89 -0.27 7.87
C ARG A 92 -0.41 0.51 7.86
N ARG A 93 -1.42 0.01 7.13
CA ARG A 93 -2.78 0.55 7.01
C ARG A 93 -3.76 -0.59 6.75
N ALA A 94 -4.94 -0.52 7.37
CA ALA A 94 -6.10 -1.33 6.99
C ALA A 94 -7.16 -0.38 6.42
N ARG A 95 -7.72 -0.72 5.27
CA ARG A 95 -8.87 -0.03 4.71
C ARG A 95 -10.15 -0.76 5.12
N PRO A 96 -11.25 -0.05 5.37
CA PRO A 96 -12.57 -0.68 5.45
C PRO A 96 -12.84 -1.47 4.16
N ALA A 97 -13.58 -2.57 4.27
CA ALA A 97 -14.18 -3.19 3.10
C ALA A 97 -15.01 -2.14 2.35
N GLY A 98 -14.95 -2.11 1.02
CA GLY A 98 -15.62 -1.08 0.21
C GLY A 98 -14.81 0.20 -0.04
N SER A 99 -13.71 0.44 0.71
CA SER A 99 -12.97 1.71 0.58
C SER A 99 -11.88 1.64 -0.50
N GLY A 100 -12.05 2.44 -1.54
CA GLY A 100 -11.18 2.43 -2.71
C GLY A 100 -11.58 1.37 -3.73
N MET A 101 -12.87 1.00 -3.79
CA MET A 101 -13.37 0.17 -4.86
C MET A 101 -13.77 1.05 -6.05
N THR A 102 -13.24 0.74 -7.23
CA THR A 102 -13.73 1.25 -8.53
C THR A 102 -14.85 0.37 -9.07
N LEU A 103 -15.10 -0.77 -8.41
CA LEU A 103 -16.12 -1.74 -8.74
C LEU A 103 -17.12 -1.86 -7.57
N PRO A 104 -18.35 -2.29 -7.83
CA PRO A 104 -19.25 -2.75 -6.79
C PRO A 104 -18.62 -3.91 -6.02
N HIS A 105 -18.98 -4.02 -4.75
CA HIS A 105 -18.47 -5.04 -3.84
C HIS A 105 -18.63 -6.47 -4.41
N ASP A 106 -19.76 -6.73 -5.06
CA ASP A 106 -20.16 -8.05 -5.54
C ASP A 106 -19.27 -8.50 -6.69
N VAL A 107 -18.99 -7.57 -7.62
CA VAL A 107 -18.10 -7.77 -8.77
C VAL A 107 -16.66 -7.96 -8.30
N GLU A 108 -16.20 -7.14 -7.35
CA GLU A 108 -14.86 -7.30 -6.79
C GLU A 108 -14.71 -8.65 -6.06
N ALA A 109 -15.71 -9.06 -5.28
CA ALA A 109 -15.70 -10.33 -4.58
C ALA A 109 -15.63 -11.53 -5.55
N ALA A 110 -16.36 -11.48 -6.67
CA ALA A 110 -16.29 -12.48 -7.72
C ALA A 110 -14.89 -12.55 -8.34
N LEU A 111 -14.29 -11.40 -8.68
CA LEU A 111 -12.95 -11.33 -9.25
C LEU A 111 -11.87 -11.82 -8.27
N VAL A 112 -11.99 -11.49 -6.99
CA VAL A 112 -11.10 -11.97 -5.91
C VAL A 112 -11.19 -13.48 -5.77
N LYS A 113 -12.42 -14.04 -5.76
CA LYS A 113 -12.65 -15.48 -5.67
C LYS A 113 -12.03 -16.21 -6.87
N TRP A 114 -12.27 -15.72 -8.08
CA TRP A 114 -11.68 -16.25 -9.30
C TRP A 114 -10.14 -16.26 -9.25
N THR A 115 -9.54 -15.13 -8.90
CA THR A 115 -8.08 -14.99 -8.78
C THR A 115 -7.49 -15.96 -7.75
N ASN A 116 -8.14 -16.10 -6.59
CA ASN A 116 -7.69 -16.99 -5.53
C ASN A 116 -7.82 -18.47 -5.90
N ASN A 117 -8.83 -18.85 -6.67
CA ASN A 117 -8.99 -20.23 -7.16
C ASN A 117 -7.85 -20.60 -8.11
N LEU A 118 -7.50 -19.73 -9.05
CA LEU A 118 -6.36 -19.94 -9.96
C LEU A 118 -5.04 -20.07 -9.22
N ARG A 119 -4.80 -19.18 -8.23
CA ARG A 119 -3.58 -19.24 -7.41
C ARG A 119 -3.51 -20.50 -6.56
N ARG A 120 -4.64 -21.00 -6.05
CA ARG A 120 -4.69 -22.28 -5.32
C ARG A 120 -4.34 -23.45 -6.23
N GLY A 121 -4.70 -23.37 -7.51
CA GLY A 121 -4.29 -24.31 -8.55
C GLY A 121 -2.85 -24.11 -9.05
N GLY A 122 -2.08 -23.18 -8.50
CA GLY A 122 -0.71 -22.87 -8.94
C GLY A 122 -0.63 -22.10 -10.26
N VAL A 123 -1.76 -21.62 -10.79
CA VAL A 123 -1.80 -20.90 -12.07
C VAL A 123 -1.53 -19.42 -11.83
N PRO A 124 -0.46 -18.84 -12.41
CA PRO A 124 -0.22 -17.40 -12.32
C PRO A 124 -1.25 -16.64 -13.18
N VAL A 125 -1.82 -15.58 -12.62
CA VAL A 125 -2.74 -14.68 -13.34
C VAL A 125 -1.94 -13.54 -13.93
N SER A 126 -1.86 -13.49 -15.25
CA SER A 126 -1.19 -12.37 -15.94
C SER A 126 -2.05 -11.10 -15.90
N ALA A 127 -1.41 -9.94 -16.06
CA ALA A 127 -2.11 -8.66 -16.05
C ALA A 127 -3.14 -8.53 -17.20
N ALA A 128 -2.94 -9.24 -18.32
CA ALA A 128 -3.87 -9.27 -19.45
C ALA A 128 -5.12 -10.10 -19.10
N ILE A 129 -4.93 -11.31 -18.57
CA ILE A 129 -6.04 -12.18 -18.15
C ILE A 129 -6.87 -11.49 -17.04
N LEU A 130 -6.21 -10.84 -16.08
CA LEU A 130 -6.90 -10.07 -15.04
C LEU A 130 -7.72 -8.91 -15.63
N HIS A 131 -7.21 -8.25 -16.67
CA HIS A 131 -7.90 -7.14 -17.33
C HIS A 131 -9.18 -7.63 -18.03
N ASP A 132 -9.08 -8.71 -18.80
CA ASP A 132 -10.21 -9.23 -19.58
C ASP A 132 -11.30 -9.76 -18.64
N GLN A 133 -10.91 -10.55 -17.63
CA GLN A 133 -11.85 -11.06 -16.63
C GLN A 133 -12.54 -9.93 -15.84
N ALA A 134 -11.80 -8.88 -15.48
CA ALA A 134 -12.38 -7.76 -14.75
C ALA A 134 -13.42 -7.03 -15.60
N ARG A 135 -13.21 -6.88 -16.92
CA ARG A 135 -14.19 -6.26 -17.82
C ARG A 135 -15.43 -7.14 -17.98
N GLU A 136 -15.25 -8.44 -18.17
CA GLU A 136 -16.36 -9.41 -18.28
C GLU A 136 -17.26 -9.35 -17.04
N LEU A 137 -16.68 -9.52 -15.85
CA LEU A 137 -17.45 -9.50 -14.59
C LEU A 137 -18.13 -8.15 -14.33
N THR A 138 -17.58 -7.06 -14.86
CA THR A 138 -18.17 -5.72 -14.72
C THR A 138 -19.39 -5.56 -15.63
N VAL A 139 -19.32 -6.07 -16.87
CA VAL A 139 -20.47 -6.13 -17.79
C VAL A 139 -21.57 -7.02 -17.22
N ASP A 140 -21.22 -8.20 -16.70
CA ASP A 140 -22.16 -9.12 -16.06
C ASP A 140 -22.82 -8.50 -14.81
N GLY A 141 -22.08 -7.65 -14.10
CA GLY A 141 -22.55 -6.86 -12.96
C GLY A 141 -23.40 -5.64 -13.34
N GLY A 142 -23.72 -5.44 -14.62
CA GLY A 142 -24.58 -4.35 -15.10
C GLY A 142 -23.86 -3.00 -15.27
N ILE A 143 -22.53 -2.99 -15.27
CA ILE A 143 -21.74 -1.77 -15.50
C ILE A 143 -21.27 -1.76 -16.95
N SER A 144 -21.55 -0.65 -17.65
CA SER A 144 -21.09 -0.45 -19.02
C SER A 144 -19.56 -0.51 -19.12
N SER A 145 -19.05 -1.14 -20.18
CA SER A 145 -17.61 -1.22 -20.45
C SER A 145 -16.94 0.15 -20.63
N GLU A 146 -17.73 1.20 -20.92
CA GLU A 146 -17.25 2.58 -21.01
C GLU A 146 -16.96 3.19 -19.64
N MET A 147 -17.64 2.73 -18.58
CA MET A 147 -17.47 3.23 -17.22
C MET A 147 -16.26 2.60 -16.52
N PHE A 148 -15.84 1.40 -16.94
CA PHE A 148 -14.74 0.68 -16.33
C PHE A 148 -13.79 0.08 -17.38
N SER A 149 -12.61 0.68 -17.50
CA SER A 149 -11.59 0.31 -18.49
C SER A 149 -10.54 -0.69 -18.00
N ALA A 150 -10.60 -1.12 -16.72
CA ALA A 150 -9.56 -1.96 -16.10
C ALA A 150 -8.12 -1.44 -16.34
N SER A 151 -7.95 -0.11 -16.34
CA SER A 151 -6.73 0.56 -16.78
C SER A 151 -5.46 0.05 -16.07
N TRP A 152 -4.29 0.26 -16.68
CA TRP A 152 -3.02 -0.12 -16.05
C TRP A 152 -2.83 0.50 -14.64
N GLN A 153 -3.33 1.72 -14.43
CA GLN A 153 -3.29 2.39 -13.12
C GLN A 153 -4.14 1.67 -12.06
N TRP A 154 -5.26 1.07 -12.46
CA TRP A 154 -6.09 0.26 -11.57
C TRP A 154 -5.40 -1.05 -11.20
N ARG A 155 -4.70 -1.68 -12.16
CA ARG A 155 -3.97 -2.93 -11.96
C ARG A 155 -2.68 -2.76 -11.16
N ASP A 156 -2.02 -1.60 -11.22
CA ASP A 156 -0.77 -1.32 -10.51
C ASP A 156 -1.02 -1.00 -9.01
N PRO A 157 -0.64 -1.90 -8.08
CA PRO A 157 -0.87 -1.72 -6.66
C PRO A 157 0.09 -0.71 -6.03
N SER A 158 1.18 -0.36 -6.72
CA SER A 158 2.19 0.60 -6.26
C SER A 158 1.76 2.06 -6.45
N ARG A 159 0.78 2.30 -7.32
CA ARG A 159 0.31 3.64 -7.71
C ARG A 159 -1.14 3.94 -7.36
N SER A 160 -1.99 2.93 -7.26
CA SER A 160 -3.39 3.13 -6.90
C SER A 160 -3.55 3.28 -5.39
N ASP A 161 -4.10 4.41 -4.94
CA ASP A 161 -4.67 4.54 -3.59
C ASP A 161 -6.01 3.75 -3.48
N THR A 162 -6.24 2.78 -4.38
CA THR A 162 -7.54 2.18 -4.78
C THR A 162 -7.38 0.72 -5.24
N ALA A 163 -6.24 0.06 -5.03
CA ALA A 163 -6.08 -1.36 -5.39
C ALA A 163 -6.69 -2.30 -4.33
N PRO A 164 -7.41 -3.36 -4.75
CA PRO A 164 -7.64 -4.53 -3.92
C PRO A 164 -6.30 -5.12 -3.49
N ARG A 165 -6.25 -5.61 -2.25
CA ARG A 165 -5.05 -6.14 -1.58
C ARG A 165 -4.55 -7.42 -2.26
N PHE A 166 -3.89 -7.32 -3.40
CA PHE A 166 -3.38 -8.47 -4.14
C PHE A 166 -1.86 -8.60 -4.20
N GLU A 167 -1.11 -7.66 -3.62
CA GLU A 167 0.35 -7.75 -3.51
C GLU A 167 0.80 -7.61 -2.07
N ARG A 168 1.17 -8.76 -1.47
CA ARG A 168 2.34 -8.96 -0.60
C ARG A 168 2.31 -10.37 -0.01
N ARG A 169 2.53 -11.38 -0.84
CA ARG A 169 3.12 -12.66 -0.42
C ARG A 169 3.85 -13.26 -1.61
N HIS A 170 5.17 -13.05 -1.64
CA HIS A 170 6.26 -13.83 -2.26
C HIS A 170 7.51 -13.00 -1.86
N THR A 171 8.55 -13.51 -1.19
CA THR A 171 9.17 -14.82 -1.18
C THR A 171 9.93 -14.99 0.15
N ARG A 172 9.95 -16.23 0.63
CA ARG A 172 10.86 -16.87 1.60
C ARG A 172 11.07 -16.23 2.98
#